data_AF-A0A5C8JUQ9-F1
#
_entry.id   AF-A0A5C8JUQ9-F1
#
_cell.length_a   1.000
_cell.length_b   1.000
_cell.length_c   1.000
_cell.angle_alpha   90.00
_cell.angle_beta   90.00
_cell.angle_gamma   90.00
#
_symmetry.space_group_name_H-M   'P 1'
#
loop_
_entity.id
_entity.type
_entity.pdbx_description
1 polymer ?
#
loop_
_entity_poly.entity_id
_entity_poly.type
_entity_poly.pdbx_seq_one_letter_code
_entity_poly.pdbx_strand_id
1 'polypeptide(L)'
;MPAYEDVFPLQPPVRLPPQDELVAAVRAAPLAAEFLDGQEDVLEAWGEVCRDRLDEGLLLEVVRLFVAREPAAGDPPAELVAFGLVKGANPYEATPVGLWMGRRLIGELTGQEVPVMGSLAERDGAGLLLGLRSYPEADRDEELAGWLARRDAAGAAREIAGVLPAVSPLSRAIGIELLGFQLGDEGRRALDDLVIEPKVGAVIAARLSRDDRQPATEEIGWVLVDMAAALLEFGGEPSEVVESVAAGMETDEQASTITLLALCDHPATEPVLRVFIDYHPDAGVAAAARKALRRLHGLAAARG
;
A
#
# COMPACT_ATOMS: atom_id res chain seq x y z
N MET A 1 16.03 1.24 -5.34
CA MET A 1 14.70 1.87 -5.19
C MET A 1 14.46 2.69 -6.45
N PRO A 2 13.48 2.34 -7.29
CA PRO A 2 13.09 3.22 -8.40
C PRO A 2 12.68 4.59 -7.85
N ALA A 3 12.78 5.64 -8.68
CA ALA A 3 12.28 6.96 -8.32
C ALA A 3 10.79 6.84 -7.97
N TYR A 4 10.32 7.55 -6.94
CA TYR A 4 8.90 7.49 -6.54
C TYR A 4 7.93 7.84 -7.68
N GLU A 5 8.40 8.58 -8.70
CA GLU A 5 7.63 8.92 -9.91
C GLU A 5 7.24 7.72 -10.78
N ASP A 6 7.92 6.56 -10.66
CA ASP A 6 7.67 5.37 -11.48
C ASP A 6 6.79 4.31 -10.78
N VAL A 7 6.26 4.59 -9.59
CA VAL A 7 5.48 3.62 -8.82
C VAL A 7 3.99 3.78 -9.15
N PHE A 8 3.42 2.81 -9.86
CA PHE A 8 1.95 2.71 -10.00
C PHE A 8 1.30 2.80 -8.61
N PRO A 9 0.29 3.67 -8.42
CA PRO A 9 -0.37 3.78 -7.13
C PRO A 9 -0.97 2.43 -6.75
N LEU A 10 -0.85 2.08 -5.47
CA LEU A 10 -1.36 0.80 -4.95
C LEU A 10 -2.85 0.68 -5.27
N GLN A 11 -3.19 -0.25 -6.15
CA GLN A 11 -4.58 -0.56 -6.45
C GLN A 11 -5.34 -1.06 -5.22
N PRO A 12 -6.56 -0.55 -4.98
CA PRO A 12 -7.40 -0.98 -3.87
C PRO A 12 -7.82 -2.44 -4.01
N PRO A 13 -8.21 -3.09 -2.89
CA PRO A 13 -8.65 -4.47 -2.92
C PRO A 13 -9.84 -4.67 -3.88
N VAL A 14 -9.89 -5.84 -4.50
CA VAL A 14 -11.02 -6.24 -5.34
C VAL A 14 -11.93 -7.20 -4.58
N ARG A 15 -13.24 -7.07 -4.78
CA ARG A 15 -14.20 -8.10 -4.38
C ARG A 15 -14.34 -9.11 -5.51
N LEU A 16 -13.91 -10.34 -5.26
CA LEU A 16 -14.09 -11.48 -6.16
C LEU A 16 -14.90 -12.57 -5.44
N PRO A 17 -15.75 -13.30 -6.16
CA PRO A 17 -16.39 -14.47 -5.59
C PRO A 17 -15.36 -15.58 -5.33
N PRO A 18 -15.74 -16.61 -4.56
CA PRO A 18 -14.91 -17.80 -4.35
C PRO A 18 -14.39 -18.41 -5.66
N GLN A 19 -13.26 -19.12 -5.57
CA GLN A 19 -12.57 -19.65 -6.76
C GLN A 19 -13.44 -20.61 -7.57
N ASP A 20 -14.26 -21.45 -6.93
CA ASP A 20 -15.19 -22.36 -7.59
C ASP A 20 -16.30 -21.63 -8.34
N GLU A 21 -16.81 -20.52 -7.79
CA GLU A 21 -17.75 -19.64 -8.49
C GLU A 21 -17.10 -18.92 -9.68
N LEU A 22 -15.85 -18.46 -9.55
CA LEU A 22 -15.08 -17.91 -10.67
C LEU A 22 -14.87 -18.95 -11.78
N VAL A 23 -14.51 -20.18 -11.42
CA VAL A 23 -14.37 -21.30 -12.36
C VAL A 23 -15.69 -21.59 -13.07
N ALA A 24 -16.80 -21.61 -12.34
CA ALA A 24 -18.13 -21.79 -12.91
C ALA A 24 -18.49 -20.64 -13.88
N ALA A 25 -18.16 -19.39 -13.52
CA ALA A 25 -18.39 -18.22 -14.35
C ALA A 25 -17.55 -18.26 -15.65
N VAL A 26 -16.28 -18.68 -15.56
CA VAL A 26 -15.42 -18.92 -16.73
C VAL A 26 -16.03 -19.99 -17.62
N ARG A 27 -16.46 -21.12 -17.07
CA ARG A 27 -17.08 -22.21 -17.85
C ARG A 27 -18.41 -21.80 -18.51
N ALA A 28 -19.07 -20.78 -17.99
CA ALA A 28 -20.29 -20.21 -18.57
C ALA A 28 -20.03 -19.16 -19.66
N ALA A 29 -18.78 -18.73 -19.87
CA ALA A 29 -18.44 -17.80 -20.94
C ALA A 29 -18.74 -18.42 -22.31
N PRO A 30 -19.23 -17.64 -23.30
CA PRO A 30 -19.62 -18.17 -24.60
C PRO A 30 -18.55 -19.01 -25.32
N LEU A 31 -17.27 -18.61 -25.20
CA LEU A 31 -16.14 -19.31 -25.83
C LEU A 31 -15.49 -20.38 -24.95
N ALA A 32 -15.97 -20.60 -23.72
CA ALA A 32 -15.34 -21.49 -22.75
C ALA A 32 -15.17 -22.92 -23.28
N ALA A 33 -16.22 -23.45 -23.91
CA ALA A 33 -16.23 -24.83 -24.41
C ALA A 33 -15.20 -25.08 -25.53
N GLU A 34 -14.81 -24.04 -26.27
CA GLU A 34 -13.84 -24.17 -27.36
C GLU A 34 -12.40 -24.32 -26.86
N PHE A 35 -12.12 -23.81 -25.67
CA PHE A 35 -10.75 -23.68 -25.16
C PHE A 35 -10.48 -24.47 -23.87
N LEU A 36 -11.51 -24.86 -23.12
CA LEU A 36 -11.36 -25.44 -21.78
C LEU A 36 -11.70 -26.93 -21.69
N ASP A 37 -11.79 -27.64 -22.82
CA ASP A 37 -12.00 -29.08 -22.82
C ASP A 37 -10.81 -29.81 -22.17
N GLY A 38 -11.11 -30.68 -21.20
CA GLY A 38 -10.11 -31.44 -20.44
C GLY A 38 -9.19 -30.62 -19.52
N GLN A 39 -9.41 -29.31 -19.33
CA GLN A 39 -8.56 -28.48 -18.46
C GLN A 39 -8.88 -28.67 -16.97
N GLU A 40 -7.84 -29.00 -16.20
CA GLU A 40 -7.92 -29.12 -14.73
C GLU A 40 -7.80 -27.74 -14.05
N ASP A 41 -6.82 -26.91 -14.46
CA ASP A 41 -6.67 -25.53 -13.98
C ASP A 41 -7.35 -24.55 -14.94
N VAL A 42 -8.65 -24.40 -14.72
CA VAL A 42 -9.53 -23.60 -15.59
C VAL A 42 -9.15 -22.13 -15.62
N LEU A 43 -8.78 -21.55 -14.47
CA LEU A 43 -8.49 -20.12 -14.39
C LEU A 43 -7.17 -19.82 -15.08
N GLU A 44 -6.13 -20.61 -14.81
CA GLU A 44 -4.84 -20.44 -15.48
C GLU A 44 -4.98 -20.58 -17.00
N ALA A 45 -5.61 -21.67 -17.46
CA ALA A 45 -5.84 -21.90 -18.88
C ALA A 45 -6.65 -20.76 -19.53
N TRP A 46 -7.67 -20.25 -18.86
CA TRP A 46 -8.47 -19.14 -19.39
C TRP A 46 -7.69 -17.82 -19.47
N GLY A 47 -6.81 -17.57 -18.49
CA GLY A 47 -5.91 -16.41 -18.51
C GLY A 47 -4.98 -16.44 -19.72
N GLU A 48 -4.36 -17.59 -19.99
CA GLU A 48 -3.50 -17.78 -21.16
C GLU A 48 -4.26 -17.59 -22.48
N VAL A 49 -5.45 -18.19 -22.60
CA VAL A 49 -6.27 -18.04 -23.81
C VAL A 49 -6.68 -16.57 -24.01
N CYS A 50 -7.06 -15.85 -22.94
CA CYS A 50 -7.33 -14.41 -23.03
C CYS A 50 -6.11 -13.65 -23.54
N ARG A 51 -4.91 -13.93 -23.02
CA ARG A 51 -3.66 -13.27 -23.46
C ARG A 51 -3.31 -13.56 -24.92
N ASP A 52 -3.53 -14.78 -25.38
CA ASP A 52 -3.18 -15.19 -26.74
C ASP A 52 -4.19 -14.70 -27.79
N ARG A 53 -5.45 -14.48 -27.39
CA ARG A 53 -6.55 -14.23 -28.34
C ARG A 53 -7.06 -12.80 -28.35
N LEU A 54 -6.94 -12.07 -27.25
CA LEU A 54 -7.31 -10.67 -27.18
C LEU A 54 -6.13 -9.82 -27.64
N ASP A 55 -6.40 -8.83 -28.49
CA ASP A 55 -5.38 -7.84 -28.85
C ASP A 55 -5.05 -6.92 -27.67
N GLU A 56 -3.94 -6.18 -27.80
CA GLU A 56 -3.45 -5.27 -26.77
C GLU A 56 -4.50 -4.19 -26.39
N GLY A 57 -5.29 -3.72 -27.36
CA GLY A 57 -6.33 -2.72 -27.10
C GLY A 57 -7.45 -3.28 -26.22
N LEU A 58 -7.85 -4.52 -26.43
CA LEU A 58 -8.84 -5.22 -25.61
C LEU A 58 -8.31 -5.56 -24.22
N LEU A 59 -7.03 -5.96 -24.10
CA LEU A 59 -6.40 -6.18 -22.80
C LEU A 59 -6.30 -4.87 -21.99
N LEU A 60 -5.95 -3.76 -22.65
CA LEU A 60 -5.96 -2.44 -22.04
C LEU A 60 -7.37 -2.00 -21.62
N GLU A 61 -8.40 -2.37 -22.36
CA GLU A 61 -9.80 -2.12 -21.99
C GLU A 61 -10.19 -2.88 -20.71
N VAL A 62 -9.77 -4.14 -20.55
CA VAL A 62 -9.97 -4.92 -19.31
C VAL A 62 -9.24 -4.28 -18.13
N VAL A 63 -7.99 -3.85 -18.33
CA VAL A 63 -7.21 -3.12 -17.31
C VAL A 63 -7.91 -1.81 -16.93
N ARG A 64 -8.41 -1.05 -17.91
CA ARG A 64 -9.15 0.20 -17.69
C ARG A 64 -10.38 -0.03 -16.82
N LEU A 65 -11.22 -1.01 -17.16
CA LEU A 65 -12.41 -1.36 -16.38
C LEU A 65 -12.06 -1.79 -14.95
N PHE A 66 -10.94 -2.52 -14.79
CA PHE A 66 -10.45 -2.94 -13.49
C PHE A 66 -9.98 -1.76 -12.64
N VAL A 67 -9.18 -0.86 -13.19
CA VAL A 67 -8.66 0.31 -12.46
C VAL A 67 -9.78 1.31 -12.15
N ALA A 68 -10.63 1.61 -13.14
CA ALA A 68 -11.70 2.58 -12.99
C ALA A 68 -12.84 2.11 -12.07
N ARG A 69 -13.13 0.79 -12.04
CA ARG A 69 -14.27 0.20 -11.30
C ARG A 69 -15.63 0.80 -11.67
N GLU A 70 -15.73 1.45 -12.82
CA GLU A 70 -16.92 2.12 -13.31
C GLU A 70 -17.41 1.49 -14.63
N PRO A 71 -18.73 1.51 -14.89
CA PRO A 71 -19.26 1.11 -16.18
C PRO A 71 -18.74 2.01 -17.31
N ALA A 72 -18.31 1.40 -18.41
CA ALA A 72 -17.91 2.08 -19.63
C ALA A 72 -19.12 2.43 -20.51
N ALA A 73 -19.11 3.62 -21.09
CA ALA A 73 -20.14 4.05 -22.03
C ALA A 73 -20.02 3.37 -23.40
N GLY A 74 -21.16 3.23 -24.09
CA GLY A 74 -21.23 2.60 -25.42
C GLY A 74 -21.45 1.09 -25.36
N ASP A 75 -21.45 0.44 -26.53
CA ASP A 75 -21.61 -1.00 -26.65
C ASP A 75 -20.32 -1.75 -26.27
N PRO A 76 -20.40 -2.91 -25.57
CA PRO A 76 -19.22 -3.68 -25.22
C PRO A 76 -18.56 -4.30 -26.47
N PRO A 77 -17.23 -4.40 -26.51
CA PRO A 77 -16.55 -5.17 -27.54
C PRO A 77 -17.05 -6.62 -27.55
N ALA A 78 -17.42 -7.13 -28.74
CA ALA A 78 -18.05 -8.44 -28.89
C ALA A 78 -17.14 -9.57 -28.38
N GLU A 79 -15.83 -9.41 -28.54
CA GLU A 79 -14.80 -10.30 -28.04
C GLU A 79 -14.82 -10.37 -26.51
N LEU A 80 -14.84 -9.22 -25.81
CA LEU A 80 -14.89 -9.22 -24.35
C LEU A 80 -16.18 -9.86 -23.81
N VAL A 81 -17.30 -9.72 -24.52
CA VAL A 81 -18.56 -10.42 -24.21
C VAL A 81 -18.40 -11.93 -24.43
N ALA A 82 -17.79 -12.33 -25.54
CA ALA A 82 -17.58 -13.74 -25.89
C ALA A 82 -16.63 -14.46 -24.91
N PHE A 83 -15.67 -13.72 -24.35
CA PHE A 83 -14.79 -14.18 -23.27
C PHE A 83 -15.42 -14.05 -21.87
N GLY A 84 -16.65 -13.54 -21.77
CA GLY A 84 -17.35 -13.37 -20.50
C GLY A 84 -16.70 -12.36 -19.55
N LEU A 85 -15.86 -11.46 -20.06
CA LEU A 85 -15.12 -10.46 -19.28
C LEU A 85 -15.97 -9.22 -18.98
N VAL A 86 -16.97 -8.94 -19.82
CA VAL A 86 -17.89 -7.82 -19.64
C VAL A 86 -19.34 -8.24 -19.79
N LYS A 87 -20.24 -7.44 -19.23
CA LYS A 87 -21.70 -7.60 -19.34
C LYS A 87 -22.38 -6.24 -19.48
N GLY A 88 -23.62 -6.24 -19.94
CA GLY A 88 -24.37 -5.01 -20.21
C GLY A 88 -24.32 -4.63 -21.69
N ALA A 89 -24.86 -3.46 -22.01
CA ALA A 89 -24.94 -2.99 -23.40
C ALA A 89 -24.68 -1.49 -23.51
N ASN A 90 -25.25 -0.65 -22.64
CA ASN A 90 -24.84 0.75 -22.50
C ASN A 90 -25.39 1.34 -21.18
N PRO A 91 -24.56 1.53 -20.14
CA PRO A 91 -23.13 1.19 -20.12
C PRO A 91 -22.90 -0.33 -20.00
N TYR A 92 -21.66 -0.77 -20.21
CA TYR A 92 -21.19 -2.12 -19.88
C TYR A 92 -20.17 -2.07 -18.75
N GLU A 93 -20.06 -3.16 -17.99
CA GLU A 93 -19.17 -3.25 -16.84
C GLU A 93 -18.43 -4.59 -16.84
N ALA A 94 -17.32 -4.66 -16.11
CA ALA A 94 -16.59 -5.90 -15.92
C ALA A 94 -17.44 -6.93 -15.15
N THR A 95 -17.37 -8.19 -15.59
CA THR A 95 -17.87 -9.32 -14.80
C THR A 95 -16.84 -9.68 -13.71
N PRO A 96 -17.17 -10.57 -12.76
CA PRO A 96 -16.17 -11.12 -11.85
C PRO A 96 -14.96 -11.76 -12.56
N VAL A 97 -15.18 -12.40 -13.71
CA VAL A 97 -14.09 -12.95 -14.55
C VAL A 97 -13.26 -11.81 -15.15
N GLY A 98 -13.89 -10.75 -15.63
CA GLY A 98 -13.21 -9.54 -16.10
C GLY A 98 -12.37 -8.88 -15.01
N LEU A 99 -12.90 -8.78 -13.78
CA LEU A 99 -12.16 -8.25 -12.64
C LEU A 99 -10.98 -9.14 -12.22
N TRP A 100 -11.18 -10.46 -12.24
CA TRP A 100 -10.09 -11.42 -12.00
C TRP A 100 -9.00 -11.30 -13.07
N MET A 101 -9.38 -11.18 -14.35
CA MET A 101 -8.42 -11.01 -15.45
C MET A 101 -7.68 -9.68 -15.35
N GLY A 102 -8.38 -8.58 -15.08
CA GLY A 102 -7.76 -7.27 -14.86
C GLY A 102 -6.79 -7.26 -13.68
N ARG A 103 -7.14 -7.95 -12.57
CA ARG A 103 -6.23 -8.15 -11.44
C ARG A 103 -4.94 -8.84 -11.85
N ARG A 104 -5.05 -9.92 -12.65
CA ARG A 104 -3.90 -10.66 -13.17
C ARG A 104 -3.02 -9.76 -14.04
N LEU A 105 -3.62 -9.06 -14.99
CA LEU A 105 -2.90 -8.15 -15.90
C LEU A 105 -2.17 -7.04 -15.15
N ILE A 106 -2.78 -6.42 -14.13
CA ILE A 106 -2.09 -5.44 -13.28
C ILE A 106 -0.86 -6.07 -12.62
N GLY A 107 -1.01 -7.26 -12.01
CA GLY A 107 0.11 -7.94 -11.37
C GLY A 107 1.25 -8.28 -12.34
N GLU A 108 0.92 -8.71 -13.56
CA GLU A 108 1.90 -9.00 -14.61
C GLU A 108 2.62 -7.74 -15.10
N LEU A 109 1.90 -6.62 -15.29
CA LEU A 109 2.43 -5.37 -15.84
C LEU A 109 3.23 -4.56 -14.83
N THR A 110 2.79 -4.52 -13.58
CA THR A 110 3.35 -3.64 -12.54
C THR A 110 4.12 -4.38 -11.46
N GLY A 111 4.00 -5.71 -11.40
CA GLY A 111 4.49 -6.52 -10.29
C GLY A 111 3.69 -6.33 -9.00
N GLN A 112 2.58 -5.58 -9.04
CA GLN A 112 1.78 -5.29 -7.85
C GLN A 112 0.80 -6.42 -7.56
N GLU A 113 0.86 -6.99 -6.36
CA GLU A 113 -0.22 -7.82 -5.85
C GLU A 113 -1.40 -6.94 -5.40
N VAL A 114 -2.52 -7.00 -6.12
CA VAL A 114 -3.77 -6.34 -5.69
C VAL A 114 -4.51 -7.28 -4.73
N PRO A 115 -4.82 -6.90 -3.49
CA PRO A 115 -5.50 -7.80 -2.57
C PRO A 115 -6.93 -8.16 -3.02
N VAL A 116 -7.42 -9.31 -2.58
CA VAL A 116 -8.84 -9.66 -2.68
C VAL A 116 -9.46 -9.44 -1.29
N MET A 117 -10.64 -8.85 -1.20
CA MET A 117 -11.33 -8.69 0.09
C MET A 117 -11.45 -10.04 0.80
N GLY A 118 -11.09 -10.08 2.08
CA GLY A 118 -11.02 -11.27 2.93
C GLY A 118 -9.74 -12.11 2.78
N SER A 119 -8.86 -11.80 1.82
CA SER A 119 -7.63 -12.57 1.61
C SER A 119 -6.59 -12.41 2.72
N LEU A 120 -6.75 -11.40 3.60
CA LEU A 120 -5.85 -11.21 4.73
C LEU A 120 -6.23 -12.07 5.94
N ALA A 121 -7.41 -12.70 5.97
CA ALA A 121 -7.94 -13.38 7.16
C ALA A 121 -6.98 -14.41 7.79
N GLU A 122 -6.20 -15.13 6.97
CA GLU A 122 -5.26 -16.16 7.43
C GLU A 122 -3.80 -15.68 7.49
N ARG A 123 -3.54 -14.39 7.21
CA ARG A 123 -2.18 -13.81 7.26
C ARG A 123 -1.73 -13.57 8.71
N ASP A 124 -0.42 -13.46 8.92
CA ASP A 124 0.13 -12.98 10.18
C ASP A 124 -0.02 -11.45 10.30
N GLY A 125 0.31 -10.88 11.46
CA GLY A 125 0.22 -9.45 11.72
C GLY A 125 1.04 -8.61 10.73
N ALA A 126 2.23 -9.06 10.32
CA ALA A 126 3.02 -8.36 9.32
C ALA A 126 2.35 -8.37 7.94
N GLY A 127 1.82 -9.52 7.51
CA GLY A 127 1.07 -9.67 6.27
C GLY A 127 -0.22 -8.86 6.25
N LEU A 128 -0.93 -8.77 7.38
CA LEU A 128 -2.09 -7.88 7.54
C LEU A 128 -1.68 -6.43 7.30
N LEU A 129 -0.69 -5.92 8.05
CA LEU A 129 -0.28 -4.52 7.94
C LEU A 129 0.31 -4.17 6.58
N LEU A 130 0.95 -5.12 5.89
CA LEU A 130 1.42 -4.94 4.52
C LEU A 130 0.25 -4.83 3.55
N GLY A 131 -0.74 -5.72 3.65
CA GLY A 131 -1.91 -5.72 2.77
C GLY A 131 -2.79 -4.49 2.93
N LEU A 132 -3.04 -4.05 4.17
CA LEU A 132 -3.90 -2.89 4.46
C LEU A 132 -3.39 -1.56 3.89
N ARG A 133 -2.13 -1.50 3.44
CA ARG A 133 -1.56 -0.31 2.76
C ARG A 133 -2.33 0.11 1.52
N SER A 134 -2.93 -0.84 0.80
CA SER A 134 -3.74 -0.54 -0.38
C SER A 134 -5.23 -0.39 -0.07
N TYR A 135 -5.66 -0.58 1.17
CA TYR A 135 -7.08 -0.52 1.53
C TYR A 135 -7.50 0.92 1.84
N PRO A 136 -8.59 1.41 1.21
CA PRO A 136 -9.30 2.60 1.68
C PRO A 136 -9.70 2.43 3.14
N GLU A 137 -9.69 3.52 3.92
CA GLU A 137 -10.00 3.49 5.36
C GLU A 137 -11.35 2.80 5.66
N ALA A 138 -12.37 3.08 4.85
CA ALA A 138 -13.71 2.49 5.00
C ALA A 138 -13.76 0.95 4.82
N ASP A 139 -12.81 0.36 4.10
CA ASP A 139 -12.75 -1.09 3.87
C ASP A 139 -11.83 -1.81 4.89
N ARG A 140 -11.00 -1.08 5.65
CA ARG A 140 -10.06 -1.67 6.62
C ARG A 140 -10.79 -2.36 7.77
N ASP A 141 -11.91 -1.79 8.22
CA ASP A 141 -12.72 -2.35 9.31
C ASP A 141 -13.27 -3.74 8.98
N GLU A 142 -13.77 -3.92 7.76
CA GLU A 142 -14.26 -5.23 7.30
C GLU A 142 -13.13 -6.25 7.24
N GLU A 143 -11.98 -5.88 6.67
CA GLU A 143 -10.83 -6.77 6.55
C GLU A 143 -10.24 -7.13 7.92
N LEU A 144 -10.14 -6.16 8.84
CA LEU A 144 -9.71 -6.38 10.21
C LEU A 144 -10.68 -7.32 10.94
N ALA A 145 -11.99 -7.13 10.80
CA ALA A 145 -12.99 -8.01 11.39
C ALA A 145 -12.84 -9.46 10.89
N GLY A 146 -12.58 -9.64 9.59
CA GLY A 146 -12.27 -10.94 9.00
C GLY A 146 -11.02 -11.58 9.59
N TRP A 147 -9.94 -10.80 9.75
CA TRP A 147 -8.69 -11.27 10.38
C TRP A 147 -8.86 -11.62 11.86
N LEU A 148 -9.66 -10.86 12.60
CA LEU A 148 -9.92 -11.09 14.02
C LEU A 148 -10.88 -12.26 14.28
N ALA A 149 -11.69 -12.69 13.31
CA ALA A 149 -12.74 -13.69 13.50
C ALA A 149 -12.25 -15.03 14.09
N ARG A 150 -10.96 -15.35 13.94
CA ARG A 150 -10.34 -16.59 14.44
C ARG A 150 -9.23 -16.37 15.49
N ARG A 151 -9.09 -15.13 15.99
CA ARG A 151 -7.99 -14.74 16.88
C ARG A 151 -8.52 -14.23 18.23
N ASP A 152 -7.76 -14.45 19.29
CA ASP A 152 -8.02 -13.79 20.57
C ASP A 152 -7.55 -12.33 20.50
N ALA A 153 -8.34 -11.39 21.03
CA ALA A 153 -8.06 -9.95 20.89
C ALA A 153 -6.70 -9.54 21.49
N ALA A 154 -6.32 -10.12 22.63
CA ALA A 154 -5.04 -9.84 23.28
C ALA A 154 -3.85 -10.39 22.49
N GLY A 155 -3.99 -11.58 21.90
CA GLY A 155 -3.03 -12.21 21.00
C GLY A 155 -2.86 -11.42 19.72
N ALA A 156 -3.96 -11.03 19.09
CA ALA A 156 -3.97 -10.16 17.92
C ALA A 156 -3.27 -8.82 18.17
N ALA A 157 -3.57 -8.15 19.30
CA ALA A 157 -2.92 -6.90 19.67
C ALA A 157 -1.41 -7.07 19.87
N ARG A 158 -0.98 -8.13 20.59
CA ARG A 158 0.44 -8.44 20.78
C ARG A 158 1.14 -8.80 19.47
N GLU A 159 0.47 -9.51 18.57
CA GLU A 159 0.99 -9.87 17.25
C GLU A 159 1.24 -8.61 16.41
N ILE A 160 0.26 -7.72 16.29
CA ILE A 160 0.41 -6.44 15.57
C ILE A 160 1.51 -5.59 16.21
N ALA A 161 1.51 -5.42 17.55
CA ALA A 161 2.52 -4.63 18.24
C ALA A 161 3.94 -5.20 18.06
N GLY A 162 4.09 -6.53 18.10
CA GLY A 162 5.36 -7.21 17.96
C GLY A 162 6.02 -7.04 16.59
N VAL A 163 5.23 -6.83 15.53
CA VAL A 163 5.77 -6.61 14.18
C VAL A 163 6.06 -5.14 13.89
N LEU A 164 5.51 -4.19 14.65
CA LEU A 164 5.67 -2.76 14.39
C LEU A 164 7.13 -2.35 14.16
N PRO A 165 8.14 -2.74 14.99
CA PRO A 165 9.53 -2.31 14.78
C PRO A 165 10.10 -2.63 13.39
N ALA A 166 9.67 -3.73 12.77
CA ALA A 166 10.28 -4.27 11.55
C ALA A 166 9.52 -3.93 10.25
N VAL A 167 8.25 -3.51 10.32
CA VAL A 167 7.45 -3.21 9.12
C VAL A 167 7.79 -1.85 8.51
N SER A 168 7.30 -1.59 7.30
CA SER A 168 7.48 -0.30 6.63
C SER A 168 6.77 0.83 7.39
N PRO A 169 7.20 2.08 7.23
CA PRO A 169 6.54 3.24 7.83
C PRO A 169 5.02 3.33 7.64
N LEU A 170 4.47 3.03 6.46
CA LEU A 170 3.01 3.04 6.29
C LEU A 170 2.33 1.89 7.04
N SER A 171 2.88 0.68 6.96
CA SER A 171 2.38 -0.46 7.75
C SER A 171 2.43 -0.19 9.26
N ARG A 172 3.49 0.49 9.73
CA ARG A 172 3.63 0.93 11.12
C ARG A 172 2.56 1.94 11.50
N ALA A 173 2.31 2.93 10.64
CA ALA A 173 1.26 3.93 10.84
C ALA A 173 -0.11 3.27 11.00
N ILE A 174 -0.46 2.37 10.07
CA ILE A 174 -1.70 1.59 10.11
C ILE A 174 -1.77 0.79 11.41
N GLY A 175 -0.73 0.03 11.76
CA GLY A 175 -0.76 -0.79 12.95
C GLY A 175 -0.93 0.00 14.26
N ILE A 176 -0.33 1.20 14.35
CA ILE A 176 -0.54 2.12 15.48
C ILE A 176 -2.00 2.59 15.56
N GLU A 177 -2.60 2.92 14.41
CA GLU A 177 -4.02 3.31 14.31
C GLU A 177 -4.95 2.17 14.74
N LEU A 178 -4.73 0.95 14.21
CA LEU A 178 -5.52 -0.23 14.58
C LEU A 178 -5.45 -0.47 16.10
N LEU A 179 -4.25 -0.47 16.68
CA LEU A 179 -4.06 -0.68 18.11
C LEU A 179 -4.67 0.45 18.96
N GLY A 180 -4.54 1.70 18.52
CA GLY A 180 -5.01 2.87 19.27
C GLY A 180 -6.53 3.00 19.29
N PHE A 181 -7.19 2.66 18.16
CA PHE A 181 -8.59 3.01 17.94
C PHE A 181 -9.50 1.81 17.67
N GLN A 182 -8.99 0.70 17.12
CA GLN A 182 -9.83 -0.40 16.64
C GLN A 182 -9.78 -1.66 17.53
N LEU A 183 -8.65 -1.94 18.21
CA LEU A 183 -8.48 -3.11 19.08
C LEU A 183 -8.84 -2.86 20.56
N GLY A 184 -9.43 -1.71 20.89
CA GLY A 184 -9.93 -1.41 22.23
C GLY A 184 -8.85 -1.40 23.33
N ASP A 185 -9.18 -1.94 24.51
CA ASP A 185 -8.27 -1.95 25.67
C ASP A 185 -7.01 -2.78 25.45
N GLU A 186 -7.10 -3.90 24.74
CA GLU A 186 -5.94 -4.75 24.48
C GLU A 186 -4.94 -4.06 23.54
N GLY A 187 -5.44 -3.34 22.54
CA GLY A 187 -4.61 -2.51 21.67
C GLY A 187 -3.90 -1.40 22.43
N ARG A 188 -4.63 -0.69 23.31
CA ARG A 188 -4.04 0.35 24.19
C ARG A 188 -2.91 -0.19 25.08
N ARG A 189 -3.12 -1.34 25.74
CA ARG A 189 -2.08 -1.96 26.58
C ARG A 189 -0.85 -2.35 25.78
N ALA A 190 -1.04 -2.92 24.58
CA ALA A 190 0.08 -3.28 23.71
C ALA A 190 0.89 -2.04 23.26
N LEU A 191 0.24 -0.89 23.07
CA LEU A 191 0.91 0.38 22.80
C LEU A 191 1.63 0.94 24.04
N ASP A 192 1.04 0.83 25.23
CA ASP A 192 1.68 1.24 26.49
C ASP A 192 2.99 0.49 26.73
N ASP A 193 3.05 -0.81 26.40
CA ASP A 193 4.28 -1.59 26.50
C ASP A 193 5.34 -1.14 25.48
N LEU A 194 4.92 -0.68 24.31
CA LEU A 194 5.83 -0.31 23.21
C LEU A 194 6.27 1.16 23.24
N VAL A 195 5.54 2.04 23.94
CA VAL A 195 5.83 3.49 23.98
C VAL A 195 7.18 3.81 24.67
N ILE A 196 7.67 2.90 25.51
CA ILE A 196 8.97 3.02 26.17
C ILE A 196 10.15 2.66 25.27
N GLU A 197 9.90 1.95 24.16
CA GLU A 197 10.96 1.52 23.24
C GLU A 197 11.53 2.72 22.47
N PRO A 198 12.86 2.82 22.30
CA PRO A 198 13.47 3.87 21.50
C PRO A 198 12.95 3.86 20.07
N LYS A 199 12.83 5.06 19.47
CA LYS A 199 12.38 5.30 18.10
C LYS A 199 10.91 4.94 17.85
N VAL A 200 10.54 3.66 17.95
CA VAL A 200 9.17 3.19 17.68
C VAL A 200 8.20 3.79 18.71
N GLY A 201 8.59 3.83 19.99
CA GLY A 201 7.81 4.49 21.02
C GLY A 201 7.64 5.99 20.81
N ALA A 202 8.67 6.67 20.27
CA ALA A 202 8.57 8.08 19.89
C ALA A 202 7.63 8.31 18.71
N VAL A 203 7.60 7.39 17.71
CA VAL A 203 6.63 7.44 16.60
C VAL A 203 5.21 7.22 17.11
N ILE A 204 5.00 6.26 18.01
CA ILE A 204 3.70 6.02 18.66
C ILE A 204 3.23 7.26 19.39
N ALA A 205 4.11 7.85 20.21
CA ALA A 205 3.77 9.03 20.99
C ALA A 205 3.41 10.23 20.09
N ALA A 206 4.18 10.46 19.03
CA ALA A 206 3.91 11.51 18.07
C ALA A 206 2.58 11.31 17.32
N ARG A 207 2.29 10.08 16.85
CA ARG A 207 1.07 9.78 16.09
C ARG A 207 -0.20 9.81 16.93
N LEU A 208 -0.11 9.45 18.21
CA LEU A 208 -1.24 9.42 19.13
C LEU A 208 -1.34 10.69 19.99
N SER A 209 -0.50 11.70 19.73
CA SER A 209 -0.44 12.95 20.50
C SER A 209 -0.32 12.71 22.01
N ARG A 210 0.59 11.82 22.40
CA ARG A 210 0.83 11.45 23.79
C ARG A 210 1.81 12.43 24.46
N ASP A 211 1.30 13.19 25.42
CA ASP A 211 2.10 14.15 26.18
C ASP A 211 3.03 13.49 27.22
N ASP A 212 2.78 12.24 27.59
CA ASP A 212 3.55 11.50 28.58
C ASP A 212 4.90 10.98 28.05
N ARG A 213 5.15 11.07 26.73
CA ARG A 213 6.41 10.69 26.10
C ARG A 213 6.84 11.69 25.03
N GLN A 214 7.80 12.54 25.38
CA GLN A 214 8.47 13.42 24.41
C GLN A 214 9.65 12.72 23.74
N PRO A 215 9.83 12.81 22.40
CA PRO A 215 11.00 12.28 21.70
C PRO A 215 12.31 12.87 22.22
N ALA A 216 13.33 12.03 22.42
CA ALA A 216 14.70 12.51 22.61
C ALA A 216 15.21 13.20 21.35
N THR A 217 16.22 14.06 21.45
CA THR A 217 16.76 14.81 20.31
C THR A 217 17.19 13.89 19.16
N GLU A 218 17.75 12.72 19.48
CA GLU A 218 18.18 11.71 18.50
C GLU A 218 17.01 10.99 17.82
N GLU A 219 15.82 10.99 18.43
CA GLU A 219 14.61 10.33 17.92
C GLU A 219 13.79 11.24 17.01
N ILE A 220 13.91 12.57 17.16
CA ILE A 220 13.14 13.55 16.36
C ILE A 220 13.32 13.28 14.86
N GLY A 221 14.57 13.12 14.42
CA GLY A 221 14.87 12.82 13.01
C GLY A 221 14.25 11.50 12.55
N TRP A 222 14.25 10.48 13.41
CA TRP A 222 13.65 9.18 13.09
C TRP A 222 12.12 9.28 12.93
N VAL A 223 11.45 10.02 13.82
CA VAL A 223 10.00 10.24 13.76
C VAL A 223 9.61 10.98 12.48
N LEU A 224 10.32 12.08 12.16
CA LEU A 224 10.05 12.85 10.95
C LEU A 224 10.26 12.03 9.68
N VAL A 225 11.33 11.24 9.60
CA VAL A 225 11.57 10.35 8.45
C VAL A 225 10.50 9.27 8.34
N ASP A 226 10.10 8.61 9.44
CA ASP A 226 9.06 7.57 9.42
C ASP A 226 7.71 8.16 8.96
N MET A 227 7.32 9.32 9.48
CA MET A 227 6.08 9.98 9.08
C MET A 227 6.09 10.41 7.61
N ALA A 228 7.17 11.01 7.13
CA ALA A 228 7.32 11.40 5.73
C ALA A 228 7.33 10.19 4.79
N ALA A 229 8.04 9.13 5.16
CA ALA A 229 8.10 7.90 4.38
C ALA A 229 6.74 7.19 4.32
N ALA A 230 5.95 7.24 5.40
CA ALA A 230 4.59 6.71 5.39
C ALA A 230 3.69 7.43 4.38
N LEU A 231 3.79 8.75 4.26
CA LEU A 231 3.06 9.54 3.25
C LEU A 231 3.49 9.17 1.82
N LEU A 232 4.80 9.03 1.59
CA LEU A 232 5.33 8.60 0.29
C LEU A 232 4.86 7.18 -0.08
N GLU A 233 4.84 6.26 0.89
CA GLU A 233 4.36 4.89 0.69
C GLU A 233 2.86 4.80 0.45
N PHE A 234 2.08 5.78 0.92
CA PHE A 234 0.64 5.88 0.69
C PHE A 234 0.33 6.35 -0.74
N GLY A 235 1.30 6.98 -1.41
CA GLY A 235 1.13 7.60 -2.71
C GLY A 235 0.75 9.09 -2.63
N GLY A 236 1.07 9.76 -1.52
CA GLY A 236 0.94 11.22 -1.43
C GLY A 236 1.87 11.91 -2.41
N GLU A 237 1.44 13.06 -2.93
CA GLU A 237 2.26 13.84 -3.86
C GLU A 237 3.56 14.27 -3.16
N PRO A 238 4.73 14.24 -3.83
CA PRO A 238 6.00 14.63 -3.20
C PRO A 238 5.97 16.03 -2.57
N SER A 239 5.16 16.95 -3.10
CA SER A 239 4.93 18.27 -2.52
C SER A 239 4.19 18.24 -1.19
N GLU A 240 3.19 17.35 -1.02
CA GLU A 240 2.45 17.19 0.25
C GLU A 240 3.38 16.69 1.36
N VAL A 241 4.36 15.83 1.01
CA VAL A 241 5.37 15.34 1.95
C VAL A 241 6.28 16.47 2.40
N VAL A 242 6.73 17.33 1.46
CA VAL A 242 7.48 18.53 1.79
C VAL A 242 6.68 19.44 2.71
N GLU A 243 5.42 19.74 2.36
CA GLU A 243 4.54 20.61 3.15
C GLU A 243 4.31 20.04 4.55
N SER A 244 4.06 18.74 4.69
CA SER A 244 3.81 18.09 5.97
C SER A 244 4.99 18.21 6.93
N VAL A 245 6.22 17.99 6.45
CA VAL A 245 7.43 18.06 7.27
C VAL A 245 7.87 19.51 7.53
N ALA A 246 7.59 20.42 6.60
CA ALA A 246 7.91 21.85 6.72
C ALA A 246 6.84 22.66 7.48
N ALA A 247 5.67 22.07 7.75
CA ALA A 247 4.52 22.75 8.32
C ALA A 247 4.86 23.46 9.64
N GLY A 248 4.58 24.77 9.69
CA GLY A 248 4.78 25.58 10.89
C GLY A 248 6.23 25.96 11.19
N MET A 249 7.17 25.74 10.25
CA MET A 249 8.58 26.12 10.39
C MET A 249 8.95 27.23 9.40
N GLU A 250 9.78 28.17 9.84
CA GLU A 250 10.44 29.12 8.93
C GLU A 250 11.55 28.42 8.11
N THR A 251 11.95 29.00 6.98
CA THR A 251 12.91 28.37 6.04
C THR A 251 14.24 27.95 6.69
N ASP A 252 14.75 28.74 7.64
CA ASP A 252 16.00 28.44 8.36
C ASP A 252 15.83 27.30 9.37
N GLU A 253 14.68 27.22 10.03
CA GLU A 253 14.28 26.10 10.87
C GLU A 253 14.14 24.82 10.04
N GLN A 254 13.49 24.89 8.87
CA GLN A 254 13.38 23.77 7.93
C GLN A 254 14.77 23.26 7.51
N ALA A 255 15.69 24.15 7.10
CA ALA A 255 17.05 23.76 6.72
C ALA A 255 17.83 23.10 7.88
N SER A 256 17.60 23.56 9.11
CA SER A 256 18.17 22.98 10.32
C SER A 256 17.60 21.59 10.59
N THR A 257 16.29 21.41 10.45
CA THR A 257 15.58 20.12 10.58
C THR A 257 16.08 19.10 9.55
N ILE A 258 16.24 19.49 8.29
CA ILE A 258 16.81 18.62 7.24
C ILE A 258 18.21 18.13 7.60
N THR A 259 19.00 18.95 8.28
CA THR A 259 20.32 18.53 8.76
C THR A 259 20.22 17.46 9.85
N LEU A 260 19.19 17.48 10.69
CA LEU A 260 18.93 16.45 11.70
C LEU A 260 18.52 15.11 11.07
N LEU A 261 17.75 15.13 9.97
CA LEU A 261 17.34 13.89 9.27
C LEU A 261 18.56 13.06 8.85
N ALA A 262 19.64 13.71 8.41
CA ALA A 262 20.89 13.05 8.00
C ALA A 262 21.64 12.32 9.12
N LEU A 263 21.32 12.65 10.38
CA LEU A 263 21.98 12.08 11.56
C LEU A 263 21.29 10.82 12.06
N CYS A 264 20.01 10.63 11.71
CA CYS A 264 19.28 9.44 12.10
C CYS A 264 19.65 8.27 11.18
N ASP A 265 19.56 7.06 11.72
CA ASP A 265 19.89 5.80 11.04
C ASP A 265 18.67 5.17 10.33
N HIS A 266 17.65 5.97 9.99
CA HIS A 266 16.38 5.46 9.45
C HIS A 266 16.56 4.91 8.04
N PRO A 267 16.09 3.68 7.72
CA PRO A 267 16.24 3.09 6.39
C PRO A 267 15.65 3.94 5.25
N ALA A 268 14.56 4.65 5.53
CA ALA A 268 13.89 5.56 4.59
C ALA A 268 14.46 7.00 4.51
N THR A 269 15.59 7.31 5.18
CA THR A 269 16.16 8.68 5.16
C THR A 269 16.52 9.14 3.75
N GLU A 270 17.17 8.29 2.96
CA GLU A 270 17.59 8.67 1.60
C GLU A 270 16.40 9.02 0.69
N PRO A 271 15.36 8.17 0.55
CA PRO A 271 14.21 8.51 -0.27
C PRO A 271 13.52 9.82 0.15
N VAL A 272 13.38 10.09 1.45
CA VAL A 272 12.83 11.36 1.97
C VAL A 272 13.71 12.54 1.58
N LEU A 273 15.04 12.44 1.76
CA LEU A 273 15.96 13.52 1.37
C LEU A 273 15.91 13.82 -0.13
N ARG A 274 15.73 12.81 -0.99
CA ARG A 274 15.58 13.01 -2.44
C ARG A 274 14.34 13.83 -2.78
N VAL A 275 13.20 13.53 -2.15
CA VAL A 275 11.97 14.32 -2.31
C VAL A 275 12.21 15.79 -1.96
N PHE A 276 12.92 16.08 -0.87
CA PHE A 276 13.29 17.46 -0.53
C PHE A 276 14.24 18.13 -1.52
N ILE A 277 15.11 17.36 -2.19
CA ILE A 277 16.03 17.91 -3.20
C ILE A 277 15.27 18.31 -4.46
N ASP A 278 14.29 17.49 -4.84
CA ASP A 278 13.62 17.58 -6.14
C ASP A 278 12.39 18.50 -6.10
N TYR A 279 11.68 18.58 -4.97
CA TYR A 279 10.37 19.25 -4.90
C TYR A 279 10.29 20.44 -3.92
N HIS A 280 11.31 20.69 -3.10
CA HIS A 280 11.24 21.81 -2.15
C HIS A 280 11.34 23.18 -2.86
N PRO A 281 10.43 24.14 -2.59
CA PRO A 281 10.41 25.43 -3.30
C PRO A 281 11.60 26.33 -2.96
N ASP A 282 12.12 26.24 -1.73
CA ASP A 282 13.31 26.98 -1.30
C ASP A 282 14.62 26.25 -1.66
N ALA A 283 15.49 26.93 -2.41
CA ALA A 283 16.76 26.39 -2.88
C ALA A 283 17.80 26.16 -1.76
N GLY A 284 17.70 26.90 -0.65
CA GLY A 284 18.53 26.75 0.53
C GLY A 284 18.24 25.46 1.28
N VAL A 285 16.95 25.16 1.49
CA VAL A 285 16.51 23.88 2.09
C VAL A 285 16.88 22.69 1.18
N ALA A 286 16.64 22.80 -0.13
CA ALA A 286 17.07 21.77 -1.08
C ALA A 286 18.61 21.56 -1.05
N ALA A 287 19.40 22.64 -0.90
CA ALA A 287 20.85 22.53 -0.76
C ALA A 287 21.26 21.85 0.56
N ALA A 288 20.55 22.12 1.67
CA ALA A 288 20.73 21.42 2.93
C ALA A 288 20.45 19.92 2.76
N ALA A 289 19.38 19.54 2.04
CA ALA A 289 19.05 18.15 1.74
C ALA A 289 20.13 17.45 0.90
N ARG A 290 20.70 18.11 -0.11
CA ARG A 290 21.85 17.56 -0.87
C ARG A 290 23.07 17.33 0.03
N LYS A 291 23.33 18.25 0.98
CA LYS A 291 24.45 18.11 1.93
C LYS A 291 24.21 16.96 2.91
N ALA A 292 22.98 16.84 3.41
CA ALA A 292 22.51 15.74 4.25
C ALA A 292 22.69 14.39 3.55
N LEU A 293 22.26 14.27 2.29
CA LEU A 293 22.38 13.03 1.51
C LEU A 293 23.84 12.62 1.30
N ARG A 294 24.73 13.57 0.94
CA ARG A 294 26.18 13.29 0.85
C ARG A 294 26.76 12.80 2.18
N ARG A 295 26.30 13.36 3.31
CA ARG A 295 26.74 12.94 4.65
C ARG A 295 26.26 11.52 4.97
N LEU A 296 25.02 11.19 4.64
CA LEU A 296 24.45 9.86 4.84
C LEU A 296 25.28 8.79 4.12
N HIS A 297 25.61 9.02 2.84
CA HIS A 297 26.46 8.11 2.07
C HIS A 297 27.89 8.01 2.62
N GLY A 298 28.46 9.14 3.09
CA GLY A 298 29.77 9.15 3.74
C GLY A 298 29.81 8.34 5.05
N LEU A 299 28.74 8.40 5.85
CA LEU A 299 28.62 7.61 7.09
C LEU A 299 28.45 6.12 6.80
N ALA A 300 27.70 5.76 5.75
CA ALA A 300 27.54 4.37 5.34
C ALA A 300 28.89 3.77 4.89
N ALA A 301 29.68 4.51 4.12
CA ALA A 301 31.00 4.08 3.65
C ALA A 301 32.03 3.91 4.79
N ALA A 302 31.85 4.58 5.93
CA ALA A 302 32.72 4.44 7.10
C ALA A 302 32.32 3.27 8.03
N ARG A 303 31.13 2.68 7.84
CA ARG A 303 30.58 1.58 8.66
C ARG A 303 30.70 0.20 7.99
N GLY A 304 30.98 0.15 6.69
CA GLY A 304 31.29 -1.07 5.93
C GLY A 304 32.79 -1.27 5.78
#